data_AF-A0A3P1X8V0-F1
#
_entry.id   AF-A0A3P1X8V0-F1
#
_cell.length_a   1.000
_cell.length_b   1.000
_cell.length_c   1.000
_cell.angle_alpha   90.00
_cell.angle_beta   90.00
_cell.angle_gamma   90.00
#
_symmetry.space_group_name_H-M   'P 1'
#
loop_
_entity.id
_entity.type
_entity.pdbx_description
1 polymer ?
#
loop_
_entity_poly.entity_id
_entity_poly.type
_entity_poly.pdbx_seq_one_letter_code
_entity_poly.pdbx_strand_id
1 'polypeptide(L)'
;ATVPVTGVTVDPGALTLKVGQTDALTATVAPATATNKAVTWTSSNAAIATVDASGTVKGVSPGTATITVKTVDGGKTATCAVTVKEATVPVTGVTVDPGALTLKVGQTDALTATVAPAT
;
A
#
# COMPACT_ATOMS: atom_id res chain seq x y z
N ALA A 1 34.59 -22.41 2.24
CA ALA A 1 34.67 -21.00 2.68
C ALA A 1 33.34 -20.34 2.40
N THR A 2 32.77 -19.63 3.37
CA THR A 2 31.55 -18.83 3.18
C THR A 2 31.96 -17.44 2.71
N VAL A 3 31.39 -16.97 1.61
CA VAL A 3 31.60 -15.59 1.12
C VAL A 3 30.60 -14.70 1.86
N PRO A 4 31.08 -13.77 2.71
CA PRO A 4 30.19 -12.91 3.48
C PRO A 4 29.56 -11.83 2.59
N VAL A 5 28.37 -11.39 2.98
CA VAL A 5 27.72 -10.24 2.36
C VAL A 5 28.49 -8.94 2.65
N THR A 6 28.80 -8.18 1.61
CA THR A 6 29.44 -6.86 1.71
C THR A 6 28.44 -5.71 1.58
N GLY A 7 27.29 -5.93 0.94
CA GLY A 7 26.27 -4.88 0.78
C GLY A 7 24.91 -5.40 0.35
N VAL A 8 23.90 -4.55 0.49
CA VAL A 8 22.57 -4.75 -0.08
C VAL A 8 22.08 -3.43 -0.65
N THR A 9 21.45 -3.48 -1.81
CA THR A 9 20.75 -2.35 -2.41
C THR A 9 19.28 -2.72 -2.62
N VAL A 10 18.41 -1.72 -2.65
CA VAL A 10 16.99 -1.88 -2.96
C VAL A 10 16.63 -0.95 -4.12
N ASP A 11 15.90 -1.48 -5.08
CA ASP A 11 15.37 -0.73 -6.22
C ASP A 11 13.88 -1.09 -6.43
N PRO A 12 13.00 -0.09 -6.61
CA PRO A 12 13.24 1.35 -6.50
C PRO A 12 13.49 1.83 -5.07
N GLY A 13 14.26 2.90 -4.91
CA GLY A 13 14.51 3.55 -3.60
C GLY A 13 13.33 4.36 -3.06
N ALA A 14 12.33 4.63 -3.89
CA ALA A 14 11.06 5.21 -3.48
C ALA A 14 9.91 4.69 -4.36
N LEU A 15 8.74 4.48 -3.75
CA LEU A 15 7.51 4.02 -4.40
C LEU A 15 6.37 4.98 -4.12
N THR A 16 5.49 5.15 -5.09
CA THR A 16 4.20 5.85 -4.89
C THR A 16 3.08 4.91 -5.28
N LEU A 17 2.28 4.49 -4.30
CA LEU A 17 1.16 3.57 -4.46
C LEU A 17 -0.15 4.30 -4.20
N LYS A 18 -1.27 3.75 -4.67
CA LYS A 18 -2.60 4.12 -4.17
C LYS A 18 -3.05 3.10 -3.13
N VAL A 19 -4.02 3.45 -2.29
CA VAL A 19 -4.65 2.49 -1.38
C VAL A 19 -5.12 1.26 -2.18
N GLY A 20 -4.75 0.06 -1.72
CA GLY A 20 -5.07 -1.21 -2.37
C GLY A 20 -4.11 -1.64 -3.50
N GLN A 21 -3.24 -0.75 -3.99
CA GLN A 21 -2.22 -1.10 -4.98
C GLN A 21 -1.05 -1.86 -4.35
N THR A 22 -0.40 -2.68 -5.17
CA THR A 22 0.79 -3.45 -4.80
C THR A 22 1.91 -3.21 -5.79
N ASP A 23 3.15 -3.20 -5.32
CA ASP A 23 4.34 -3.10 -6.15
C ASP A 23 5.49 -3.88 -5.52
N ALA A 24 6.48 -4.32 -6.31
CA ALA A 24 7.56 -5.18 -5.84
C ALA A 24 8.87 -4.41 -5.69
N LEU A 25 9.57 -4.65 -4.59
CA LEU A 25 10.93 -4.16 -4.37
C LEU A 25 11.95 -5.25 -4.70
N THR A 26 12.98 -4.88 -5.45
CA THR A 26 14.09 -5.77 -5.78
C THR A 26 15.27 -5.48 -4.85
N ALA A 27 15.62 -6.45 -4.00
CA ALA A 27 16.84 -6.39 -3.21
C ALA A 27 17.99 -7.12 -3.91
N THR A 28 19.11 -6.42 -4.09
CA THR A 28 20.34 -7.01 -4.67
C THR A 28 21.42 -7.11 -3.60
N VAL A 29 21.87 -8.33 -3.34
CA VAL A 29 22.94 -8.62 -2.35
C VAL A 29 24.29 -8.71 -3.05
N ALA A 30 25.28 -7.98 -2.55
CA ALA A 30 26.66 -8.00 -3.02
C ALA A 30 27.59 -8.66 -1.97
N PRO A 31 28.62 -9.42 -2.39
CA PRO A 31 28.89 -9.80 -3.78
C PRO A 31 27.89 -10.85 -4.29
N ALA A 32 27.74 -10.99 -5.61
CA ALA A 32 26.87 -11.99 -6.21
C ALA A 32 27.27 -13.44 -5.86
N THR A 33 28.50 -13.66 -5.38
CA THR A 33 29.01 -14.94 -4.90
C THR A 33 28.78 -15.17 -3.40
N ALA A 34 28.10 -14.25 -2.70
CA ALA A 34 27.75 -14.41 -1.29
C ALA A 34 27.03 -15.74 -1.07
N THR A 35 27.44 -16.48 -0.03
CA THR A 35 26.92 -17.82 0.26
C THR A 35 25.48 -17.75 0.77
N ASN A 36 25.13 -16.70 1.51
CA ASN A 36 23.77 -16.47 2.00
C ASN A 36 23.24 -15.14 1.45
N LYS A 37 22.21 -15.21 0.59
CA LYS A 37 21.53 -14.06 0.01
C LYS A 37 20.16 -13.81 0.61
N ALA A 38 19.82 -14.48 1.71
CA ALA A 38 18.55 -14.28 2.38
C ALA A 38 18.47 -12.87 2.95
N VAL A 39 17.30 -12.25 2.73
CA VAL A 39 16.97 -10.92 3.24
C VAL A 39 15.67 -10.96 4.01
N THR A 40 15.50 -9.99 4.89
CA THR A 40 14.29 -9.78 5.69
C THR A 40 13.77 -8.39 5.40
N TRP A 41 12.46 -8.29 5.21
CA TRP A 41 11.78 -7.02 4.94
C TRP A 41 10.98 -6.61 6.15
N THR A 42 10.98 -5.32 6.44
CA THR A 42 10.22 -4.73 7.55
C THR A 42 9.60 -3.41 7.10
N SER A 43 8.38 -3.13 7.54
CA SER A 43 7.74 -1.83 7.36
C SER A 43 7.78 -1.06 8.66
N SER A 44 8.11 0.23 8.58
CA SER A 44 7.98 1.17 9.70
C SER A 44 6.52 1.41 10.11
N ASN A 45 5.55 1.24 9.20
CA ASN A 45 4.13 1.39 9.50
C ASN A 45 3.27 0.47 8.61
N ALA A 46 2.91 -0.69 9.14
CA ALA A 46 2.05 -1.67 8.47
C ALA A 46 0.60 -1.18 8.25
N ALA A 47 0.14 -0.16 8.99
CA ALA A 47 -1.18 0.44 8.76
C ALA A 47 -1.20 1.32 7.50
N ILE A 48 -0.04 1.81 7.05
CA ILE A 48 0.11 2.61 5.82
C ILE A 48 0.54 1.72 4.66
N ALA A 49 1.62 0.95 4.83
CA ALA A 49 2.11 0.02 3.82
C ALA A 49 2.67 -1.25 4.45
N THR A 50 2.29 -2.42 3.93
CA THR A 50 2.83 -3.72 4.34
C THR A 50 3.83 -4.22 3.31
N VAL A 51 4.82 -4.99 3.73
CA VAL A 51 5.75 -5.69 2.83
C VAL A 51 5.77 -7.17 3.19
N ASP A 52 5.80 -8.05 2.19
CA ASP A 52 5.91 -9.49 2.40
C ASP A 52 7.37 -9.99 2.36
N ALA A 53 7.58 -11.30 2.57
CA ALA A 53 8.91 -11.90 2.56
C ALA A 53 9.59 -11.88 1.18
N SER A 54 8.83 -11.76 0.09
CA SER A 54 9.34 -11.61 -1.27
C SER A 54 9.69 -10.16 -1.64
N GLY A 55 9.35 -9.18 -0.80
CA GLY A 55 9.57 -7.75 -1.09
C GLY A 55 8.38 -7.09 -1.80
N THR A 56 7.21 -7.73 -1.87
CA THR A 56 5.99 -7.09 -2.40
C THR A 56 5.41 -6.16 -1.36
N VAL A 57 5.30 -4.88 -1.71
CA VAL A 57 4.72 -3.82 -0.91
C VAL A 57 3.26 -3.61 -1.30
N LYS A 58 2.37 -3.49 -0.31
CA LYS A 58 0.95 -3.18 -0.50
C LYS A 58 0.59 -1.90 0.24
N GLY A 59 -0.06 -0.97 -0.47
CA GLY A 59 -0.66 0.22 0.14
C GLY A 59 -1.94 -0.12 0.89
N VAL A 60 -1.99 0.22 2.18
CA VAL A 60 -3.13 -0.06 3.07
C VAL A 60 -3.93 1.21 3.35
N SER A 61 -3.26 2.30 3.71
CA SER A 61 -3.89 3.57 4.06
C SER A 61 -3.04 4.73 3.53
N PRO A 62 -3.63 5.91 3.24
CA PRO A 62 -2.88 7.06 2.81
C PRO A 62 -1.84 7.49 3.85
N GLY A 63 -0.65 7.88 3.38
CA GLY A 63 0.45 8.29 4.23
C GLY A 63 1.81 7.93 3.66
N THR A 64 2.83 7.98 4.51
CA THR A 64 4.20 7.58 4.16
C THR A 64 4.69 6.49 5.09
N ALA A 65 5.38 5.50 4.53
CA ALA A 65 6.00 4.41 5.26
C ALA A 65 7.37 4.11 4.65
N THR A 66 8.36 3.86 5.49
CA THR A 66 9.67 3.37 5.05
C THR A 66 9.71 1.85 5.16
N ILE A 67 10.11 1.19 4.08
CA ILE A 67 10.38 -0.24 4.02
C ILE A 67 11.90 -0.43 4.17
N THR A 68 12.31 -1.31 5.07
CA THR A 68 13.72 -1.62 5.31
C THR A 68 13.99 -3.07 4.96
N VAL A 69 14.96 -3.30 4.07
CA VAL A 69 15.54 -4.62 3.80
C VAL A 69 16.80 -4.80 4.63
N LYS A 70 16.94 -5.96 5.27
CA LYS A 70 18.12 -6.35 6.05
C LYS A 70 18.61 -7.72 5.62
N THR A 71 19.89 -7.84 5.29
CA THR A 71 20.50 -9.14 5.00
C THR A 71 20.61 -9.95 6.29
N VAL A 72 20.27 -11.24 6.19
CA VAL A 72 20.38 -12.17 7.32
C VAL A 72 21.86 -12.34 7.69
N ASP A 73 22.71 -12.44 6.67
CA ASP A 73 24.16 -12.49 6.81
C ASP A 73 24.78 -11.08 6.75
N GLY A 74 25.68 -10.77 7.68
CA GLY A 74 26.38 -9.48 7.75
C GLY A 74 25.55 -8.25 8.15
N GLY A 75 24.23 -8.39 8.31
CA GLY A 75 23.34 -7.36 8.87
C GLY A 75 23.28 -6.05 8.07
N LYS A 76 23.55 -6.08 6.76
CA LYS A 76 23.52 -4.89 5.90
C LYS A 76 22.07 -4.48 5.65
N THR A 77 21.81 -3.18 5.56
CA THR A 77 20.47 -2.64 5.42
C THR A 77 20.36 -1.67 4.25
N ALA A 78 19.21 -1.68 3.57
CA ALA A 78 18.82 -0.64 2.62
C ALA A 78 17.35 -0.27 2.86
N THR A 79 16.94 0.92 2.44
CA THR A 79 15.61 1.47 2.73
C THR A 79 14.94 1.98 1.47
N CYS A 80 13.62 1.80 1.38
CA CYS A 80 12.76 2.36 0.34
C CYS A 80 11.65 3.21 0.98
N ALA A 81 11.44 4.41 0.48
CA ALA A 81 10.36 5.29 0.92
C ALA A 81 9.08 5.03 0.12
N VAL A 82 8.01 4.61 0.79
CA VAL A 82 6.70 4.32 0.17
C VAL A 82 5.72 5.43 0.53
N THR A 83 5.15 6.06 -0.48
CA THR A 83 4.06 7.04 -0.32
C THR A 83 2.78 6.42 -0.83
N VAL A 84 1.78 6.26 0.04
CA VAL A 84 0.46 5.76 -0.32
C VAL A 84 -0.47 6.95 -0.45
N LYS A 85 -1.04 7.13 -1.64
CA LYS A 85 -2.04 8.14 -1.96
C LYS A 85 -3.44 7.55 -1.79
N GLU A 86 -4.41 8.41 -1.48
CA GLU A 86 -5.81 8.02 -1.48
C GLU A 86 -6.22 7.40 -2.82
N ALA A 87 -6.90 6.26 -2.74
CA ALA A 87 -7.70 5.80 -3.85
C ALA A 87 -8.91 6.72 -3.92
N THR A 88 -8.87 7.72 -4.78
CA THR A 88 -10.05 8.52 -5.08
C THR A 88 -11.08 7.59 -5.73
N VAL A 89 -12.03 7.09 -4.94
CA VAL A 89 -13.24 6.49 -5.49
C VAL A 89 -14.11 7.67 -5.91
N PRO A 90 -14.32 7.93 -7.20
CA PRO A 90 -15.24 8.99 -7.59
C PRO A 90 -16.64 8.61 -7.09
N VAL A 91 -17.28 9.53 -6.36
CA VAL A 91 -18.72 9.49 -6.09
C VAL A 91 -19.43 9.68 -7.41
N THR A 92 -19.90 8.58 -8.00
CA THR A 92 -20.54 8.57 -9.32
C THR A 92 -22.04 8.88 -9.25
N GLY A 93 -22.64 8.99 -8.07
CA GLY A 93 -24.04 9.42 -7.97
C GLY A 93 -24.57 9.60 -6.56
N VAL A 94 -25.29 10.71 -6.35
CA VAL A 94 -26.29 10.82 -5.29
C VAL A 94 -27.64 10.57 -5.97
N THR A 95 -28.35 9.53 -5.56
CA THR A 95 -29.69 9.24 -6.07
C THR A 95 -30.69 9.51 -4.95
N VAL A 96 -31.61 10.44 -5.21
CA VAL A 96 -32.76 10.71 -4.34
C VAL A 96 -33.96 10.04 -4.99
N ASP A 97 -34.53 9.07 -4.31
CA ASP A 97 -35.74 8.37 -4.75
C ASP A 97 -36.86 8.65 -3.73
N PRO A 98 -38.05 9.11 -4.18
CA PRO A 98 -38.42 9.51 -5.55
C PRO A 98 -37.98 10.91 -5.98
N GLY A 99 -37.57 11.04 -7.24
CA GLY A 99 -37.19 12.32 -7.88
C GLY A 99 -38.36 13.28 -8.15
N ALA A 100 -39.61 12.82 -7.97
CA ALA A 100 -40.80 13.65 -7.92
C ALA A 100 -41.87 12.95 -7.06
N LEU A 101 -42.46 13.69 -6.13
CA LEU A 101 -43.47 13.17 -5.22
C LEU A 101 -44.73 14.06 -5.32
N THR A 102 -45.85 13.48 -5.75
CA THR A 102 -47.13 14.18 -5.86
C THR A 102 -47.98 13.85 -4.63
N LEU A 103 -47.95 14.72 -3.62
CA LEU A 103 -48.69 14.54 -2.36
C LEU A 103 -50.07 15.22 -2.42
N LYS A 104 -51.10 14.55 -1.88
CA LYS A 104 -52.40 15.18 -1.58
C LYS A 104 -52.34 15.85 -0.20
N VAL A 105 -53.15 16.90 0.02
CA VAL A 105 -53.22 17.61 1.32
C VAL A 105 -53.49 16.61 2.46
N GLY A 106 -52.58 16.56 3.42
CA GLY A 106 -52.67 15.68 4.61
C GLY A 106 -51.85 14.39 4.55
N GLN A 107 -51.08 14.13 3.47
CA GLN A 107 -50.23 12.95 3.35
C GLN A 107 -48.74 13.30 3.56
N THR A 108 -47.99 12.37 4.15
CA THR A 108 -46.53 12.41 4.32
C THR A 108 -45.91 11.20 3.66
N ASP A 109 -44.81 11.39 2.92
CA ASP A 109 -44.01 10.30 2.36
C ASP A 109 -42.53 10.48 2.74
N ALA A 110 -41.79 9.37 2.76
CA ALA A 110 -40.38 9.38 3.16
C ALA A 110 -39.48 9.46 1.92
N LEU A 111 -38.59 10.46 1.88
CA LEU A 111 -37.52 10.53 0.89
C LEU A 111 -36.31 9.75 1.40
N THR A 112 -35.80 8.82 0.59
CA THR A 112 -34.53 8.14 0.86
C THR A 112 -33.44 8.73 -0.03
N ALA A 113 -32.46 9.38 0.58
CA ALA A 113 -31.23 9.80 -0.10
C ALA A 113 -30.19 8.68 0.03
N THR A 114 -29.77 8.11 -1.10
CA THR A 114 -28.65 7.16 -1.12
C THR A 114 -27.44 7.81 -1.78
N VAL A 115 -26.30 7.72 -1.11
CA VAL A 115 -25.01 8.19 -1.61
C VAL A 115 -24.21 7.00 -2.13
N ALA A 116 -23.81 7.05 -3.41
CA ALA A 116 -22.94 6.04 -4.00
C ALA A 116 -21.53 6.62 -4.23
N PRO A 117 -20.46 5.89 -3.87
CA PRO A 117 -20.50 4.51 -3.41
C PRO A 117 -20.79 4.45 -1.91
N ALA A 118 -21.64 3.51 -1.51
CA ALA A 118 -21.63 3.04 -0.14
C ALA A 118 -20.28 2.35 0.08
N THR A 119 -19.55 2.80 1.11
CA THR A 119 -18.27 2.25 1.55
C THR A 119 -18.38 0.77 1.86
#